data_AF-A0A1F5HRU9-F1
#
_entry.id   AF-A0A1F5HRU9-F1
#
_cell.length_a   1.000
_cell.length_b   1.000
_cell.length_c   1.000
_cell.angle_alpha   90.00
_cell.angle_beta   90.00
_cell.angle_gamma   90.00
#
_symmetry.space_group_name_H-M   'P 1'
#
loop_
_entity.id
_entity.type
_entity.pdbx_description
1 polymer ?
#
loop_
_entity_poly.entity_id
_entity_poly.type
_entity_poly.pdbx_seq_one_letter_code
_entity_poly.pdbx_strand_id
1 'polypeptide(L)'
;MPNFRKSEHHIDHHSGRILSKEELDAKHQAALEAKAQVTWKSPERIFKARSKKYFTKVALYALIFVLAAIAFGEFFLVGVIIAVVFVVYVLATAAPNVIEHKITNMGITSGGRAFLWEELDSFWFEKRGDDRLLMVATELHFPTRLIILLTSVSERTLLDIVEKHLHYHSAPVHTLFDKWAHTLQKRINLE
;
A
#
# COMPACT_ATOMS: atom_id res chain seq x y z
N MET A 1 12.15 6.37 7.29
CA MET A 1 12.53 5.42 8.34
C MET A 1 11.25 4.96 9.04
N PRO A 2 11.09 3.66 9.35
CA PRO A 2 10.03 3.22 10.26
C PRO A 2 10.17 4.00 11.56
N ASN A 3 9.09 4.60 12.04
CA ASN A 3 9.10 5.23 13.35
C ASN A 3 8.62 4.17 14.34
N PHE A 4 9.45 3.79 15.28
CA PHE A 4 9.06 2.82 16.30
C PHE A 4 8.42 3.59 17.45
N ARG A 5 7.38 3.03 18.08
CA ARG A 5 6.66 3.70 19.17
C ARG A 5 7.67 4.05 20.28
N LYS A 6 7.83 5.34 20.58
CA LYS A 6 8.95 5.87 21.38
C LYS A 6 8.81 5.65 22.90
N SER A 7 8.12 4.60 23.32
CA SER A 7 8.05 4.16 24.71
C SER A 7 8.22 2.65 24.77
N GLU A 8 9.26 2.24 25.50
CA GLU A 8 9.52 0.91 26.04
C GLU A 8 9.90 -0.18 25.02
N HIS A 9 11.22 -0.41 24.94
CA HIS A 9 11.79 -1.75 24.97
C HIS A 9 11.06 -2.82 24.15
N HIS A 10 11.52 -3.08 22.92
CA HIS A 10 11.02 -4.21 22.12
C HIS A 10 11.30 -5.52 22.88
N ILE A 11 10.24 -6.15 23.36
CA ILE A 11 10.31 -7.40 24.11
C ILE A 11 10.30 -8.52 23.09
N ASP A 12 11.40 -9.26 22.99
CA ASP A 12 11.41 -10.53 22.30
C ASP A 12 10.43 -11.46 23.01
N HIS A 13 9.28 -11.77 22.39
CA HIS A 13 8.25 -12.61 23.01
C HIS A 13 8.72 -14.05 23.29
N HIS A 14 9.80 -14.50 22.67
CA HIS A 14 10.44 -15.79 22.95
C HIS A 14 11.44 -15.72 24.12
N SER A 15 12.14 -14.60 24.30
CA SER A 15 13.21 -14.46 25.30
C SER A 15 12.89 -13.54 26.49
N GLY A 16 11.80 -12.78 26.45
CA GLY A 16 11.44 -11.77 27.46
C GLY A 16 12.47 -10.63 27.61
N ARG A 17 13.39 -10.50 26.64
CA ARG A 17 14.50 -9.54 26.69
C ARG A 17 14.17 -8.29 25.90
N ILE A 18 14.57 -7.18 26.49
CA ILE A 18 14.58 -5.86 25.89
C ILE A 18 15.72 -5.82 24.87
N LEU A 19 15.41 -5.72 23.58
CA LEU A 19 16.44 -5.57 22.55
C LEU A 19 16.97 -4.13 22.51
N SER A 20 18.30 -4.00 22.47
CA SER A 20 18.94 -2.73 22.13
C SER A 20 18.69 -2.38 20.66
N LYS A 21 18.77 -1.10 20.30
CA LYS A 21 18.59 -0.66 18.90
C LYS A 21 19.54 -1.36 17.94
N GLU A 22 20.78 -1.58 18.36
CA GLU A 22 21.80 -2.26 17.57
C GLU A 22 21.46 -3.74 17.32
N GLU A 23 20.83 -4.42 18.29
CA GLU A 23 20.41 -5.81 18.16
C GLU A 23 19.18 -5.94 17.26
N LEU A 24 18.26 -4.97 17.33
CA LEU A 24 17.10 -4.89 16.45
C LEU A 24 17.56 -4.69 14.98
N ASP A 25 18.45 -3.73 14.75
CA ASP A 25 19.01 -3.45 13.42
C ASP A 25 19.75 -4.68 12.85
N ALA A 26 20.47 -5.43 13.69
CA ALA A 26 21.10 -6.69 13.32
C ALA A 26 20.05 -7.78 12.98
N LYS A 27 18.95 -7.90 13.74
CA LYS A 27 17.84 -8.81 13.41
C LYS A 27 17.21 -8.44 12.05
N HIS A 28 17.01 -7.16 11.75
CA HIS A 28 16.47 -6.72 10.46
C HIS A 28 17.41 -7.03 9.30
N GLN A 29 18.73 -6.84 9.47
CA GLN A 29 19.72 -7.23 8.46
C GLN A 29 19.74 -8.74 8.25
N ALA A 30 19.73 -9.54 9.32
CA ALA A 30 19.66 -10.99 9.23
C ALA A 30 18.36 -11.45 8.54
N ALA A 31 17.23 -10.79 8.79
CA ALA A 31 15.96 -11.10 8.13
C ALA A 31 15.96 -10.76 6.63
N LEU A 32 16.71 -9.74 6.20
CA LEU A 32 16.91 -9.44 4.78
C LEU A 32 17.73 -10.51 4.07
N GLU A 33 18.70 -11.11 4.76
CA GLU A 33 19.58 -12.17 4.23
C GLU A 33 18.98 -13.58 4.41
N ALA A 34 17.92 -13.72 5.21
CA ALA A 34 17.29 -14.99 5.50
C ALA A 34 16.76 -15.69 4.22
N LYS A 35 16.87 -17.02 4.21
CA LYS A 35 16.41 -17.83 3.08
C LYS A 35 14.90 -17.63 2.85
N ALA A 36 14.55 -17.20 1.64
CA ALA A 36 13.16 -17.01 1.25
C ALA A 36 12.48 -18.37 0.99
N GLN A 37 11.29 -18.55 1.59
CA GLN A 37 10.40 -19.68 1.30
C GLN A 37 9.62 -19.44 0.01
N VAL A 38 9.12 -18.21 -0.16
CA VAL A 38 8.37 -17.77 -1.34
C VAL A 38 8.85 -16.39 -1.75
N THR A 39 8.99 -16.16 -3.05
CA THR A 39 9.39 -14.87 -3.62
C THR A 39 8.54 -14.55 -4.83
N TRP A 40 8.05 -13.32 -4.93
CA TRP A 40 7.33 -12.85 -6.09
C TRP A 40 7.54 -11.35 -6.32
N LYS A 41 7.14 -10.90 -7.50
CA LYS A 41 7.21 -9.49 -7.89
C LYS A 41 5.81 -8.98 -8.14
N SER A 42 5.49 -7.81 -7.60
CA SER A 42 4.25 -7.13 -7.90
C SER A 42 4.44 -5.60 -7.89
N PRO A 43 3.55 -4.85 -8.55
CA PRO A 43 3.56 -3.39 -8.47
C PRO A 43 3.43 -2.93 -7.01
N GLU A 44 4.01 -1.78 -6.66
CA GLU A 44 3.87 -1.18 -5.31
C GLU A 44 2.41 -0.79 -4.98
N ARG A 45 1.61 -0.52 -6.02
CA ARG A 45 0.21 -0.10 -5.90
C ARG A 45 -0.59 -0.68 -7.06
N ILE A 46 -1.89 -0.83 -6.83
CA ILE A 46 -2.83 -1.19 -7.89
C ILE A 46 -2.76 -0.12 -8.98
N PHE A 47 -2.37 -0.53 -10.18
CA PHE A 47 -2.27 0.37 -11.32
C PHE A 47 -3.18 -0.08 -12.43
N LYS A 48 -4.25 0.69 -12.61
CA LYS A 48 -5.09 0.61 -13.79
C LYS A 48 -4.71 1.75 -14.70
N ALA A 49 -4.02 1.43 -15.79
CA ALA A 49 -3.69 2.39 -16.82
C ALA A 49 -4.97 3.13 -17.25
N ARG A 50 -4.90 4.46 -17.30
CA ARG A 50 -6.06 5.26 -17.71
C ARG A 50 -6.36 4.99 -19.18
N SER A 51 -7.63 4.78 -19.50
CA SER A 51 -8.05 4.48 -20.86
C SER A 51 -7.95 5.70 -21.77
N LYS A 52 -7.89 5.51 -23.09
CA LYS A 52 -7.91 6.61 -24.07
C LYS A 52 -9.11 7.55 -23.84
N LYS A 53 -10.27 7.00 -23.47
CA LYS A 53 -11.49 7.75 -23.15
C LYS A 53 -11.29 8.74 -22.00
N TYR A 54 -10.49 8.39 -20.99
CA TYR A 54 -10.17 9.30 -19.89
C TYR A 54 -9.44 10.55 -20.40
N PHE A 55 -8.38 10.35 -21.19
CA PHE A 55 -7.61 11.46 -21.75
C PHE A 55 -8.42 12.30 -22.73
N THR A 56 -9.31 11.69 -23.52
CA THR A 56 -10.24 12.44 -24.38
C THR A 56 -11.14 13.36 -23.57
N LYS A 57 -11.68 12.90 -22.42
CA LYS A 57 -12.50 13.75 -21.54
C LYS A 57 -11.68 14.90 -20.95
N VAL A 58 -10.48 14.62 -20.44
CA VAL A 58 -9.59 15.67 -19.89
C VAL A 58 -9.28 16.72 -20.96
N ALA A 59 -8.93 16.30 -22.18
CA ALA A 59 -8.66 17.19 -23.29
C ALA A 59 -9.89 18.02 -23.69
N LEU A 60 -11.08 17.43 -23.70
CA LEU A 60 -12.33 18.12 -24.00
C LEU A 60 -12.65 19.20 -22.96
N TYR A 61 -12.54 18.88 -21.67
CA TYR A 61 -12.73 19.87 -20.59
C TYR A 61 -11.69 20.98 -20.66
N ALA A 62 -10.42 20.62 -20.86
CA ALA A 62 -9.34 21.60 -21.01
C ALA A 62 -9.61 22.56 -22.18
N LEU A 63 -10.06 22.04 -23.33
CA LEU A 63 -10.39 22.86 -24.49
C LEU A 63 -11.53 23.84 -24.18
N ILE A 64 -12.59 23.39 -23.52
CA ILE A 64 -13.71 24.26 -23.12
C ILE A 64 -13.22 25.39 -22.21
N PHE A 65 -12.39 25.09 -21.20
CA PHE A 65 -11.85 26.10 -20.30
C PHE A 65 -10.90 27.07 -20.99
N VAL A 66 -10.07 26.59 -21.93
CA VAL A 66 -9.18 27.47 -22.72
C VAL A 66 -9.99 28.42 -23.59
N LEU A 67 -11.02 27.91 -24.29
CA LEU A 67 -11.89 28.76 -25.12
C LEU A 67 -12.63 29.80 -24.28
N ALA A 68 -13.12 29.41 -23.10
CA ALA A 68 -13.76 30.34 -22.16
C ALA A 68 -12.77 31.41 -21.67
N ALA A 69 -11.54 31.03 -21.29
CA ALA A 69 -10.51 31.96 -20.84
C ALA A 69 -10.16 32.99 -21.93
N ILE A 70 -10.01 32.55 -23.18
CA ILE A 70 -9.77 33.44 -24.32
C ILE A 70 -10.96 34.38 -24.55
N ALA A 71 -12.20 33.87 -24.46
CA ALA A 71 -13.39 34.69 -24.62
C ALA A 71 -13.51 35.81 -23.56
N PHE A 72 -13.01 35.57 -22.35
CA PHE A 72 -12.93 36.59 -21.29
C PHE A 72 -11.67 37.49 -21.38
N GLY A 73 -10.78 37.26 -22.34
CA GLY A 73 -9.52 38.00 -22.48
C GLY A 73 -8.42 37.60 -21.49
N GLU A 74 -8.62 36.51 -20.75
CA GLU A 74 -7.74 36.04 -19.68
C GLU A 74 -6.66 35.08 -20.21
N PHE A 75 -5.69 35.61 -20.95
CA PHE A 75 -4.62 34.80 -21.54
C PHE A 75 -3.69 34.14 -20.51
N PHE A 76 -3.54 34.73 -19.32
CA PHE A 76 -2.75 34.13 -18.24
C PHE A 76 -3.40 32.82 -17.73
N LEU A 77 -4.73 32.79 -17.66
CA LEU A 77 -5.48 31.61 -17.21
C LEU A 77 -5.26 30.41 -18.16
N VAL A 78 -5.07 30.64 -19.45
CA VAL A 78 -4.74 29.60 -20.43
C VAL A 78 -3.45 28.87 -20.03
N GLY A 79 -2.41 29.61 -19.64
CA GLY A 79 -1.14 29.02 -19.18
C GLY A 79 -1.32 28.13 -17.95
N VAL A 80 -2.13 28.58 -16.98
CA VAL A 80 -2.46 27.80 -15.78
C VAL A 80 -3.21 26.52 -16.13
N ILE A 81 -4.20 26.58 -17.03
CA ILE A 81 -4.95 25.41 -17.48
C ILE A 81 -4.01 24.37 -18.11
N ILE A 82 -3.10 24.82 -18.99
CA ILE A 82 -2.11 23.93 -19.62
C ILE A 82 -1.21 23.27 -18.57
N ALA A 83 -0.74 24.02 -17.57
CA ALA A 83 0.08 23.48 -16.49
C ALA A 83 -0.68 22.43 -15.67
N VAL A 84 -1.95 22.66 -15.34
CA VAL A 84 -2.78 21.68 -14.63
C VAL A 84 -2.99 20.41 -15.46
N VAL A 85 -3.29 20.56 -16.76
CA VAL A 85 -3.44 19.42 -17.67
C VAL A 85 -2.16 18.60 -17.74
N PHE A 86 -1.01 19.27 -17.79
CA PHE A 86 0.30 18.61 -17.77
C PHE A 86 0.51 17.80 -16.48
N VAL A 87 0.20 18.37 -15.31
CA VAL A 87 0.29 17.65 -14.03
C VAL A 87 -0.64 16.45 -14.01
N VAL A 88 -1.88 16.59 -14.44
CA VAL A 88 -2.85 15.50 -14.55
C VAL A 88 -2.34 14.40 -15.47
N TYR A 89 -1.75 14.76 -16.60
CA TYR A 89 -1.16 13.81 -17.54
C TYR A 89 -0.03 13.01 -16.88
N VAL A 90 0.96 13.68 -16.27
CA VAL A 90 2.09 13.03 -15.59
C VAL A 90 1.61 12.07 -14.50
N LEU A 91 0.67 12.51 -13.65
CA LEU A 91 0.11 11.67 -12.58
C LEU A 91 -0.68 10.47 -13.12
N ALA A 92 -1.36 10.63 -14.26
CA ALA A 92 -2.13 9.56 -14.89
C ALA A 92 -1.26 8.53 -15.61
N THR A 93 -0.08 8.92 -16.10
CA THR A 93 0.85 8.04 -16.83
C THR A 93 1.96 7.45 -15.97
N ALA A 94 2.18 7.96 -14.76
CA ALA A 94 3.19 7.44 -13.84
C ALA A 94 2.88 5.99 -13.45
N ALA A 95 3.59 5.05 -14.08
CA ALA A 95 3.52 3.63 -13.73
C ALA A 95 4.17 3.40 -12.35
N PRO A 96 3.66 2.45 -11.55
CA PRO A 96 4.28 2.10 -10.29
C PRO A 96 5.53 1.27 -10.51
N ASN A 97 6.45 1.38 -9.56
CA ASN A 97 7.60 0.50 -9.52
C ASN A 97 7.16 -0.94 -9.20
N VAL A 98 7.83 -1.90 -9.83
CA VAL A 98 7.69 -3.32 -9.49
C VAL A 98 8.64 -3.61 -8.35
N ILE A 99 8.11 -4.07 -7.23
CA ILE A 99 8.88 -4.42 -6.04
C ILE A 99 8.87 -5.93 -5.83
N GLU A 100 9.95 -6.44 -5.26
CA GLU A 100 10.08 -7.84 -4.87
C GLU A 100 9.59 -8.03 -3.44
N HIS A 101 8.79 -9.08 -3.25
CA HIS A 101 8.27 -9.55 -1.98
C HIS A 101 8.85 -10.91 -1.68
N LYS A 102 9.28 -11.12 -0.44
CA LYS A 102 9.81 -12.40 0.05
C LYS A 102 9.18 -12.71 1.39
N ILE A 103 8.75 -13.95 1.57
CA ILE A 103 8.39 -14.48 2.89
C ILE A 103 9.51 -15.39 3.33
N THR A 104 10.04 -15.13 4.52
CA THR A 104 11.17 -15.84 5.14
C THR A 104 10.72 -16.42 6.47
N ASN A 105 11.56 -17.24 7.10
CA ASN A 105 11.29 -17.74 8.45
C ASN A 105 11.28 -16.64 9.51
N MET A 106 11.95 -15.50 9.27
CA MET A 106 12.08 -14.42 10.25
C MET A 106 10.99 -13.34 10.08
N GLY A 107 10.37 -13.27 8.90
CA GLY A 107 9.39 -12.24 8.61
C GLY A 107 9.09 -12.07 7.13
N ILE A 108 8.43 -10.95 6.81
CA ILE A 108 8.04 -10.57 5.46
C ILE A 108 8.96 -9.44 4.98
N THR A 109 9.63 -9.65 3.85
CA THR A 109 10.41 -8.62 3.18
C THR A 109 9.63 -8.04 2.00
N SER A 110 9.54 -6.71 1.93
CA SER A 110 8.84 -5.99 0.88
C SER A 110 9.61 -4.74 0.49
N GLY A 111 9.94 -4.59 -0.81
CA GLY A 111 10.58 -3.37 -1.33
C GLY A 111 11.91 -3.03 -0.66
N GLY A 112 12.72 -4.04 -0.32
CA GLY A 112 14.03 -3.87 0.32
C GLY A 112 13.99 -3.61 1.83
N ARG A 113 12.85 -3.86 2.49
CA ARG A 113 12.71 -3.77 3.95
C ARG A 113 12.16 -5.07 4.52
N ALA A 114 12.75 -5.56 5.59
CA ALA A 114 12.27 -6.72 6.34
C ALA A 114 11.38 -6.27 7.50
N PHE A 115 10.22 -6.88 7.62
CA PHE A 115 9.30 -6.77 8.74
C PHE A 115 9.32 -8.10 9.49
N LEU A 116 9.73 -8.09 10.75
CA LEU A 116 9.85 -9.30 11.57
C LEU A 116 8.46 -9.81 11.97
N TRP A 117 8.30 -11.12 12.18
CA TRP A 117 7.02 -11.65 12.66
C TRP A 117 6.55 -11.03 13.97
N GLU A 118 7.47 -10.68 14.86
CA GLU A 118 7.20 -9.99 16.13
C GLU A 118 6.61 -8.58 15.95
N GLU A 119 6.74 -7.97 14.77
CA GLU A 119 6.22 -6.63 14.46
C GLU A 119 4.86 -6.67 13.73
N LEU A 120 4.42 -7.88 13.39
CA LEU A 120 3.22 -8.16 12.61
C LEU A 120 2.17 -8.77 13.55
N ASP A 121 0.93 -8.31 13.44
CA ASP A 121 -0.16 -8.72 14.35
C ASP A 121 -1.08 -9.74 13.66
N SER A 122 -1.73 -9.32 12.60
CA SER A 122 -2.79 -10.08 11.95
C SER A 122 -2.77 -9.90 10.43
N PHE A 123 -3.40 -10.83 9.70
CA PHE A 123 -3.49 -10.72 8.25
C PHE A 123 -4.87 -11.11 7.71
N TRP A 124 -5.24 -10.54 6.56
CA TRP A 124 -6.43 -10.91 5.81
C TRP A 124 -6.19 -10.76 4.31
N PHE A 125 -7.04 -11.39 3.51
CA PHE A 125 -7.05 -11.22 2.07
C PHE A 125 -8.18 -10.28 1.64
N GLU A 126 -7.88 -9.36 0.74
CA GLU A 126 -8.87 -8.44 0.15
C GLU A 126 -8.80 -8.54 -1.37
N LYS A 127 -9.96 -8.51 -2.03
CA LYS A 127 -10.06 -8.50 -3.50
C LYS A 127 -10.55 -7.14 -3.96
N ARG A 128 -9.74 -6.41 -4.73
CA ARG A 128 -10.12 -5.11 -5.30
C ARG A 128 -10.19 -5.18 -6.82
N GLY A 129 -11.39 -5.44 -7.33
CA GLY A 129 -11.59 -5.71 -8.76
C GLY A 129 -11.09 -7.10 -9.12
N ASP A 130 -10.09 -7.20 -10.00
CA ASP A 130 -9.45 -8.48 -10.37
C ASP A 130 -8.17 -8.75 -9.56
N ASP A 131 -7.61 -7.71 -8.93
CA ASP A 131 -6.40 -7.81 -8.14
C ASP A 131 -6.69 -8.36 -6.74
N ARG A 132 -5.82 -9.27 -6.28
CA ARG A 132 -5.86 -9.87 -4.94
C ARG A 132 -4.77 -9.24 -4.08
N LEU A 133 -5.10 -8.95 -2.83
CA LEU A 133 -4.25 -8.23 -1.88
C LEU A 133 -4.11 -9.06 -0.60
N LEU A 134 -2.87 -9.16 -0.11
CA LEU A 134 -2.56 -9.61 1.24
C LEU A 134 -2.35 -8.35 2.07
N MET A 135 -3.23 -8.18 3.06
CA MET A 135 -3.14 -7.11 4.03
C MET A 135 -2.59 -7.69 5.32
N VAL A 136 -1.51 -7.10 5.84
CA VAL A 136 -0.92 -7.48 7.13
C VAL A 136 -0.93 -6.26 8.04
N ALA A 137 -1.62 -6.35 9.17
CA ALA A 137 -1.56 -5.36 10.23
C ALA A 137 -0.22 -5.46 10.95
N THR A 138 0.33 -4.31 11.30
CA THR A 138 1.62 -4.19 11.97
C THR A 138 1.43 -3.39 13.25
N GLU A 139 2.17 -3.70 14.30
CA GLU A 139 2.16 -2.92 15.54
C GLU A 139 3.07 -1.67 15.49
N LEU A 140 3.69 -1.43 14.33
CA LEU A 140 4.56 -0.29 14.06
C LEU A 140 3.78 1.04 13.96
N HIS A 141 4.43 2.16 14.29
CA HIS A 141 3.83 3.50 14.09
C HIS A 141 3.64 3.80 12.61
N PHE A 142 4.60 3.38 11.78
CA PHE A 142 4.53 3.52 10.34
C PHE A 142 5.43 2.49 9.62
N PRO A 143 4.93 1.75 8.62
CA PRO A 143 3.53 1.67 8.19
C PRO A 143 2.67 0.95 9.25
N THR A 144 1.36 1.24 9.33
CA THR A 144 0.41 0.54 10.24
C THR A 144 -0.18 -0.71 9.60
N ARG A 145 -0.13 -0.77 8.26
CA ARG A 145 -0.58 -1.91 7.46
C ARG A 145 0.35 -2.07 6.27
N LEU A 146 0.77 -3.31 6.03
CA LEU A 146 1.50 -3.73 4.86
C LEU A 146 0.50 -4.25 3.82
N ILE A 147 0.51 -3.64 2.63
CA ILE A 147 -0.36 -4.03 1.51
C ILE A 147 0.53 -4.68 0.46
N ILE A 148 0.26 -5.95 0.16
CA ILE A 148 1.05 -6.72 -0.80
C ILE A 148 0.12 -7.25 -1.90
N LEU A 149 0.51 -7.08 -3.15
CA LEU A 149 -0.25 -7.53 -4.31
C LEU A 149 0.12 -8.97 -4.66
N LEU A 150 -0.89 -9.83 -4.81
CA LEU A 150 -0.71 -11.22 -5.24
C LEU A 150 -0.91 -11.30 -6.74
N THR A 151 0.16 -11.10 -7.50
CA THR A 151 0.09 -11.18 -8.96
C THR A 151 0.31 -12.61 -9.47
N SER A 152 1.30 -13.33 -8.94
CA SER A 152 1.70 -14.65 -9.44
C SER A 152 1.63 -15.77 -8.41
N VAL A 153 1.36 -15.46 -7.14
CA VAL A 153 1.35 -16.44 -6.04
C VAL A 153 -0.09 -16.73 -5.63
N SER A 154 -0.37 -18.00 -5.34
CA SER A 154 -1.68 -18.44 -4.89
C SER A 154 -1.95 -18.01 -3.43
N GLU A 155 -3.17 -17.55 -3.16
CA GLU A 155 -3.60 -17.22 -1.79
C GLU A 155 -3.46 -18.40 -0.83
N ARG A 156 -3.74 -19.62 -1.29
CA ARG A 156 -3.65 -20.83 -0.45
C ARG A 156 -2.22 -21.09 0.04
N THR A 157 -1.25 -20.98 -0.86
CA THR A 157 0.17 -21.15 -0.49
C THR A 157 0.60 -20.10 0.53
N LEU A 158 0.13 -18.86 0.38
CA LEU A 158 0.45 -17.78 1.33
C LEU A 158 -0.26 -17.98 2.66
N LEU A 159 -1.53 -18.43 2.64
CA LEU A 159 -2.30 -18.75 3.83
C LEU A 159 -1.58 -19.80 4.68
N ASP A 160 -1.18 -20.93 4.08
CA ASP A 160 -0.51 -22.04 4.78
C ASP A 160 0.83 -21.65 5.44
N ILE A 161 1.51 -20.64 4.88
CA ILE A 161 2.81 -20.16 5.39
C ILE A 161 2.61 -19.09 6.47
N VAL A 162 1.74 -18.12 6.21
CA VAL A 162 1.54 -16.96 7.07
C VAL A 162 0.73 -17.32 8.31
N GLU A 163 -0.26 -18.24 8.21
CA GLU A 163 -1.08 -18.69 9.35
C GLU A 163 -0.26 -19.40 10.43
N LYS A 164 0.89 -19.98 10.07
CA LYS A 164 1.82 -20.58 11.06
C LYS A 164 2.45 -19.55 11.99
N HIS A 165 2.48 -18.28 11.58
CA HIS A 165 3.15 -17.20 12.29
C HIS A 165 2.18 -16.11 12.76
N LEU A 166 1.07 -15.88 12.05
CA LEU A 166 0.11 -14.80 12.32
C LEU A 166 -1.34 -15.29 12.33
N HIS A 167 -2.21 -14.55 13.03
CA HIS A 167 -3.63 -14.86 13.08
C HIS A 167 -4.38 -14.37 11.82
N TYR A 168 -5.07 -15.31 11.16
CA TYR A 168 -5.92 -15.02 10.02
C TYR A 168 -7.25 -14.38 10.45
N HIS A 169 -7.61 -13.26 9.81
CA HIS A 169 -8.90 -12.61 9.95
C HIS A 169 -9.65 -12.64 8.61
N SER A 170 -10.98 -12.83 8.67
CA SER A 170 -11.84 -12.86 7.47
C SER A 170 -12.18 -11.48 6.90
N ALA A 171 -11.96 -10.40 7.67
CA ALA A 171 -12.20 -9.01 7.28
C ALA A 171 -11.29 -8.07 8.09
N PRO A 172 -10.99 -6.86 7.58
CA PRO A 172 -10.29 -5.86 8.37
C PRO A 172 -11.07 -5.57 9.66
N VAL A 173 -10.38 -5.45 10.79
CA VAL A 173 -10.99 -5.03 12.05
C VAL A 173 -11.54 -3.62 11.84
N HIS A 174 -12.86 -3.52 11.62
CA HIS A 174 -13.53 -2.23 11.44
C HIS A 174 -13.37 -1.42 12.71
N THR A 175 -12.64 -0.32 12.62
CA THR A 175 -12.62 0.67 13.70
C THR A 175 -14.02 1.28 13.83
N LEU A 176 -14.35 1.84 15.00
CA LEU A 176 -15.65 2.51 15.18
C LEU A 176 -15.85 3.62 14.14
N PHE A 177 -14.77 4.28 13.72
CA PHE A 177 -14.78 5.26 12.64
C PHE A 177 -15.17 4.66 11.28
N ASP A 178 -14.72 3.44 10.95
CA ASP A 178 -15.11 2.75 9.71
C ASP A 178 -16.62 2.46 9.65
N LYS A 179 -17.25 2.14 10.79
CA LYS A 179 -18.71 1.96 10.85
C LYS A 179 -19.46 3.26 10.54
N TRP A 180 -18.95 4.39 11.03
CA TRP A 180 -19.50 5.71 10.74
C TRP A 180 -19.31 6.07 9.26
N ALA A 181 -18.10 5.90 8.72
CA ALA A 181 -17.79 6.18 7.31
C ALA A 181 -18.63 5.32 6.35
N HIS A 182 -18.77 4.03 6.64
CA HIS A 182 -19.59 3.12 5.83
C HIS A 182 -21.09 3.46 5.90
N THR A 183 -21.56 3.95 7.05
CA THR A 183 -22.94 4.44 7.19
C THR A 183 -23.16 5.72 6.37
N LEU A 184 -22.16 6.60 6.34
CA LEU A 184 -22.19 7.82 5.54
C LEU A 184 -22.20 7.48 4.04
N GLN A 185 -21.31 6.57 3.61
CA GLN A 185 -21.22 6.11 2.22
C GLN A 185 -22.52 5.46 1.74
N LYS A 186 -23.19 4.65 2.58
CA LYS A 186 -24.51 4.09 2.24
C LYS A 186 -25.59 5.14 2.03
N ARG A 187 -25.49 6.30 2.69
CA ARG A 187 -26.48 7.38 2.57
C ARG A 187 -26.19 8.32 1.41
N ILE A 188 -24.93 8.39 0.98
CA ILE A 188 -24.48 9.21 -0.14
C ILE A 188 -24.16 8.23 -1.27
N ASN A 189 -25.17 7.82 -2.04
CA ASN A 189 -25.01 6.95 -3.21
C ASN A 189 -24.07 7.63 -4.23
N LEU A 190 -22.78 7.38 -4.11
CA LEU A 190 -21.76 7.75 -5.09
C LEU A 190 -21.54 6.55 -6.01
N GLU A 191 -22.56 6.25 -6.80
CA GLU A 191 -22.40 5.54 -8.09
C GLU A 191 -22.30 6.55 -9.22
#